data_AF-A0A377XF49-F1
#
_entry.id   AF-A0A377XF49-F1
#
_cell.length_a   1.000
_cell.length_b   1.000
_cell.length_c   1.000
_cell.angle_alpha   90.00
_cell.angle_beta   90.00
_cell.angle_gamma   90.00
#
_symmetry.space_group_name_H-M   'P 1'
#
loop_
_entity.id
_entity.type
_entity.pdbx_description
1 polymer ?
#
loop_
_entity_poly.entity_id
_entity_poly.type
_entity_poly.pdbx_seq_one_letter_code
_entity_poly.pdbx_strand_id
1 'polypeptide(L)' 'MTLPFSAFQDDILAGRKTITIRDAAESHFKPGDVLRVGRYEDDGYFCTIAVTATSTVRSIR' A
#
# COMPACT_ATOMS: atom_id res chain seq x y z
N MET A 1 -4.47 2.81 5.12
CA MET A 1 -4.35 2.06 3.86
C MET A 1 -4.77 0.62 4.12
N THR A 2 -5.91 0.21 3.59
CA THR A 2 -6.38 -1.18 3.66
C THR A 2 -5.92 -1.98 2.44
N LEU A 3 -5.68 -3.28 2.64
CA LEU A 3 -5.20 -4.19 1.60
C LEU A 3 -6.26 -5.24 1.29
N PRO A 4 -6.63 -5.43 0.01
CA PRO A 4 -7.73 -6.30 -0.37
C PRO A 4 -7.45 -7.79 -0.18
N PHE A 5 -6.23 -8.18 0.20
CA PHE A 5 -5.81 -9.57 0.28
C PHE A 5 -4.94 -9.82 1.52
N SER A 6 -5.43 -10.67 2.41
CA SER A 6 -4.75 -11.07 3.65
C SER A 6 -3.32 -11.60 3.46
N ALA A 7 -3.00 -12.28 2.35
CA ALA A 7 -1.65 -12.83 2.13
C ALA A 7 -0.56 -11.75 1.99
N PHE A 8 -0.92 -10.48 1.76
CA PHE A 8 0.06 -9.39 1.72
C PHE A 8 0.62 -9.01 3.09
N GLN A 9 -0.04 -9.38 4.18
CA GLN A 9 0.44 -9.04 5.52
C GLN A 9 1.84 -9.61 5.76
N ASP A 10 2.04 -10.91 5.53
CA ASP A 10 3.31 -11.59 5.80
C ASP A 10 4.43 -11.10 4.87
N ASP A 11 4.10 -10.79 3.62
CA ASP A 11 5.06 -10.23 2.67
C ASP A 11 5.47 -8.80 3.00
N ILE A 12 4.55 -7.97 3.53
CA ILE A 12 4.87 -6.61 3.98
C ILE A 12 5.70 -6.65 5.25
N LEU A 13 5.32 -7.49 6.22
CA LEU A 13 6.06 -7.65 7.48
C LEU A 13 7.47 -8.20 7.24
N ALA A 14 7.65 -9.06 6.24
CA ALA A 14 8.95 -9.57 5.84
C ALA A 14 9.72 -8.66 4.86
N GLY A 15 9.14 -7.52 4.46
CA GLY A 15 9.76 -6.57 3.53
C GLY A 15 9.87 -7.06 2.08
N ARG A 16 9.19 -8.15 1.71
CA ARG A 16 9.16 -8.70 0.34
C ARG A 16 8.22 -7.91 -0.58
N LYS A 17 7.13 -7.38 -0.02
CA LYS A 17 6.19 -6.51 -0.73
C LYS A 17 6.50 -5.05 -0.44
N THR A 18 7.05 -4.35 -1.43
CA THR A 18 7.53 -2.96 -1.29
C THR A 18 6.81 -1.95 -2.19
N ILE A 19 6.04 -2.42 -3.18
CA ILE A 19 5.30 -1.58 -4.13
C ILE A 19 3.81 -1.90 -4.06
N THR A 20 2.98 -0.86 -4.14
CA THR A 20 1.52 -0.98 -4.29
C THR A 20 1.02 -0.04 -5.37
N ILE A 21 0.11 -0.53 -6.21
CA ILE A 21 -0.56 0.24 -7.26
C ILE A 21 -1.98 0.57 -6.80
N ARG A 22 -2.41 1.79 -7.10
CA ARG A 22 -3.76 2.31 -6.88
C ARG A 22 -4.26 2.95 -8.16
N ASP A 23 -5.58 3.06 -8.29
CA ASP A 23 -6.14 3.91 -9.32
C ASP A 23 -5.88 5.40 -9.01
N ALA A 24 -6.21 6.27 -9.95
CA ALA A 24 -5.98 7.70 -9.80
C ALA A 24 -6.89 8.37 -8.76
N ALA A 25 -8.04 7.77 -8.43
CA ALA A 25 -8.95 8.31 -7.42
C ALA A 25 -8.44 8.03 -5.99
N GLU A 26 -7.62 7.00 -5.81
CA GLU A 26 -7.04 6.60 -4.52
C GLU A 26 -5.52 6.89 -4.42
N SER A 27 -4.96 7.71 -5.32
CA SER A 27 -3.50 7.94 -5.42
C SER A 27 -2.98 9.16 -4.63
N HIS A 28 -3.67 9.60 -3.58
CA HIS A 28 -3.37 10.86 -2.88
C HIS A 28 -2.09 10.84 -2.01
N PHE A 29 -1.38 9.71 -1.97
CA PHE A 29 -0.17 9.52 -1.17
C PHE A 29 1.03 10.30 -1.73
N LYS A 30 1.90 10.75 -0.83
CA LYS A 30 3.12 11.50 -1.14
C LYS A 30 4.34 10.90 -0.42
N PRO A 31 5.56 11.06 -0.97
CA PRO A 31 6.77 10.70 -0.25
C PRO A 31 6.84 11.39 1.12
N GLY A 32 7.17 10.62 2.16
CA GLY A 32 7.17 11.07 3.56
C GLY A 32 5.88 10.77 4.31
N ASP A 33 4.79 10.40 3.63
CA ASP A 33 3.56 10.00 4.31
C ASP A 33 3.80 8.74 5.16
N VAL A 34 3.22 8.76 6.36
CA VAL A 34 3.24 7.62 7.29
C VAL A 34 1.85 7.01 7.31
N LEU A 35 1.73 5.77 6.84
CA LEU A 35 0.46 5.11 6.61
C LEU A 35 0.23 3.97 7.60
N ARG A 36 -0.93 4.00 8.25
CA ARG A 36 -1.48 2.85 8.98
C ARG A 36 -1.91 1.79 7.96
N VAL A 37 -1.39 0.58 8.06
CA VAL A 37 -1.71 -0.54 7.16
C VAL A 37 -2.58 -1.55 7.88
N GLY A 38 -3.65 -1.97 7.21
CA GLY A 38 -4.60 -2.94 7.74
C GLY A 38 -5.14 -3.89 6.68
N ARG A 39 -5.72 -4.99 7.14
CA ARG A 39 -6.46 -5.96 6.33
C ARG A 39 -7.81 -5.39 5.93
N TYR A 40 -8.27 -5.64 4.71
CA TYR A 40 -9.57 -5.14 4.25
C TYR A 40 -10.74 -5.92 4.86
N GLU A 41 -10.53 -7.21 5.14
CA GLU A 41 -11.57 -8.14 5.57
C GLU A 41 -12.14 -7.81 6.95
N ASP A 42 -11.31 -7.29 7.85
CA ASP A 42 -11.68 -6.98 9.25
C ASP A 42 -11.26 -5.57 9.70
N ASP A 43 -10.79 -4.73 8.79
CA ASP A 43 -10.13 -3.44 9.06
C ASP A 43 -8.99 -3.56 10.12
N GLY A 44 -8.42 -4.77 10.23
CA GLY A 44 -7.44 -5.12 11.24
C GLY A 44 -6.11 -4.45 10.95
N TYR A 45 -5.67 -3.57 11.85
CA TYR A 45 -4.34 -2.98 11.81
C TYR A 45 -3.25 -4.02 12.05
N PHE A 46 -2.12 -3.91 11.33
CA PHE A 46 -0.95 -4.74 11.61
C PHE A 46 0.39 -4.01 11.61
N CYS A 47 0.60 -2.96 10.80
CA CYS A 47 1.84 -2.20 10.85
C CYS A 47 1.68 -0.77 10.32
N THR A 48 2.73 0.02 10.49
CA THR A 48 2.86 1.36 9.94
C THR A 48 4.02 1.38 8.94
N ILE A 49 3.80 1.97 7.78
CA ILE A 49 4.83 2.11 6.73
C ILE A 49 5.05 3.57 6.37
N ALA A 50 6.23 3.89 5.83
CA ALA A 50 6.52 5.18 5.25
C ALA A 50 6.52 5.07 3.71
N VAL A 51 5.91 6.04 3.04
CA VAL A 51 5.98 6.15 1.58
C VAL A 51 7.33 6.75 1.19
N THR A 52 8.14 6.00 0.46
CA THR A 52 9.47 6.45 0.03
C THR A 52 9.44 7.14 -1.34
N ALA A 53 8.57 6.70 -2.25
CA ALA A 53 8.43 7.24 -3.59
C ALA A 53 7.02 6.99 -4.15
N THR A 54 6.62 7.81 -5.12
CA THR A 54 5.38 7.65 -5.87
C THR A 54 5.65 7.84 -7.37
N SER A 55 4.98 7.09 -8.22
CA SER A 55 5.09 7.23 -9.68
C SER A 55 3.78 6.86 -10.36
N THR A 56 3.45 7.58 -11.43
CA THR A 56 2.24 7.30 -12.23
C THR A 56 2.61 6.42 -13.42
N VAL A 57 1.99 5.24 -13.50
CA VAL A 57 2.12 4.35 -14.65
C VAL A 57 0.92 4.54 -15.57
N ARG A 58 1.16 4.74 -16.87
CA ARG A 58 0.12 4.81 -17.90
C ARG A 58 0.29 3.64 -18.86
N SER A 59 -0.83 3.03 -19.27
CA SER A 59 -0.83 2.04 -20.34
C SER A 59 -0.57 2.76 -21.66
N ILE A 60 0.45 2.33 -22.40
CA ILE A 60 0.69 2.75 -23.78
C ILE A 60 -0.15 1.84 -24.68
N ARG A 61 -1.29 2.36 -25.16
CA ARG A 61 -2.03 1.78 -26.28
C ARG A 61 -1.68 2.53 -27.55
#